data_AF-A0A7C7Q9L0-F1
#
_entry.id   AF-A0A7C7Q9L0-F1
#
_cell.length_a   1.000
_cell.length_b   1.000
_cell.length_c   1.000
_cell.angle_alpha   90.00
_cell.angle_beta   90.00
_cell.angle_gamma   90.00
#
_symmetry.space_group_name_H-M   'P 1'
#
loop_
_entity.id
_entity.type
_entity.pdbx_description
1 polymer ?
#
loop_
_entity_poly.entity_id
_entity_poly.type
_entity_poly.pdbx_seq_one_letter_code
_entity_poly.pdbx_strand_id
1 'polypeptide(L)'
;NRHTGDRLFRLLRAAIYQTRATESIALGPEDVVEGDEVYITAGLKGHAGGQVLDRPPRRRGLKRRGRGTWDSDKVPVFGLLRRDGEVRLFVLRNVQTETIRPIVKQMVRQGARVYTDNYSIYHFLSQEGYQHATVNHSAGEYARGEVHCNTMECTWSWLRQMVRTYRGISKVYLPLYVAQFEFFYNRRHKNTWNRTLDLLAVVLQVDGKALQECVEGRHLAEVCPVAG
;
A
#
# COMPACT_ATOMS: atom_id res chain seq x y z
N ASN A 1 18.34 17.13 -17.50
CA ASN A 1 17.44 16.25 -18.26
C ASN A 1 16.37 15.69 -17.30
N ARG A 2 15.13 16.19 -17.34
CA ARG A 2 14.04 15.85 -16.40
C ARG A 2 13.72 14.35 -16.36
N HIS A 3 13.92 13.67 -17.49
CA HIS A 3 13.72 12.22 -17.61
C HIS A 3 14.72 11.42 -16.77
N THR A 4 15.94 11.92 -16.59
CA THR A 4 16.97 11.27 -15.77
C THR A 4 16.60 11.26 -14.29
N GLY A 5 16.10 12.39 -13.77
CA GLY A 5 15.70 12.50 -12.36
C GLY A 5 14.55 11.55 -12.00
N ASP A 6 13.48 11.56 -12.81
CA ASP A 6 12.33 10.66 -12.61
C ASP A 6 12.75 9.19 -12.66
N ARG A 7 13.69 8.82 -13.54
CA ARG A 7 14.23 7.46 -13.61
C ARG A 7 15.00 7.09 -12.35
N LEU A 8 15.89 7.95 -11.85
CA LEU A 8 16.62 7.70 -10.60
C LEU A 8 15.67 7.52 -9.41
N PHE A 9 14.65 8.36 -9.29
CA PHE A 9 13.66 8.19 -8.23
C PHE A 9 12.84 6.90 -8.40
N ARG A 10 12.60 6.41 -9.62
CA ARG A 10 11.95 5.10 -9.82
C ARG A 10 12.86 3.97 -9.35
N LEU A 11 14.15 4.02 -9.66
CA LEU A 11 15.11 3.03 -9.18
C LEU A 11 15.15 2.98 -7.65
N LEU A 12 15.24 4.14 -6.99
CA LEU A 12 15.22 4.20 -5.52
C LEU A 12 13.95 3.59 -4.93
N ARG A 13 12.78 3.91 -5.49
CA ARG A 13 11.52 3.33 -5.01
C ARG A 13 11.41 1.84 -5.29
N ALA A 14 11.95 1.38 -6.42
CA ALA A 14 11.94 -0.02 -6.78
C ALA A 14 12.86 -0.82 -5.86
N ALA A 15 14.01 -0.26 -5.48
CA ALA A 15 14.88 -0.81 -4.45
C ALA A 15 14.15 -0.94 -3.11
N ILE A 16 13.50 0.14 -2.65
CA ILE A 16 12.66 0.13 -1.44
C ILE A 16 11.59 -0.96 -1.50
N TYR A 17 10.94 -1.12 -2.66
CA TYR A 17 9.92 -2.15 -2.83
C TYR A 17 10.51 -3.55 -2.73
N GLN A 18 11.64 -3.83 -3.37
CA GLN A 18 12.26 -5.16 -3.36
C GLN A 18 12.79 -5.57 -1.99
N THR A 19 13.33 -4.61 -1.22
CA THR A 19 13.85 -4.87 0.13
C THR A 19 12.78 -4.74 1.22
N ARG A 20 11.50 -4.66 0.85
CA ARG A 20 10.43 -4.60 1.84
C ARG A 20 10.44 -5.87 2.69
N ALA A 21 10.26 -5.72 3.99
CA ALA A 21 10.09 -6.86 4.86
C ALA A 21 8.81 -7.62 4.49
N THR A 22 8.93 -8.94 4.45
CA THR A 22 7.85 -9.89 4.11
C THR A 22 7.47 -10.74 5.32
N GLU A 23 8.12 -10.49 6.45
CA GLU A 23 7.80 -11.10 7.74
C GLU A 23 6.48 -10.54 8.30
N SER A 24 5.87 -11.36 9.17
CA SER A 24 4.66 -11.00 9.89
C SER A 24 4.88 -9.75 10.76
N ILE A 25 3.93 -8.83 10.74
CA ILE A 25 3.96 -7.65 11.60
C ILE A 25 3.44 -7.95 13.01
N ALA A 26 2.54 -8.94 13.15
CA ALA A 26 2.05 -9.41 14.44
C ALA A 26 2.65 -10.78 14.75
N LEU A 27 3.34 -10.87 15.87
CA LEU A 27 4.13 -12.01 16.29
C LEU A 27 3.46 -12.78 17.44
N GLY A 28 2.55 -12.15 18.18
CA GLY A 28 1.84 -12.77 19.31
C GLY A 28 0.37 -12.37 19.44
N PRO A 29 -0.36 -13.04 20.36
CA PRO A 29 -1.77 -12.76 20.64
C PRO A 29 -2.00 -11.37 21.28
N GLU A 30 -0.96 -10.81 21.89
CA GLU A 30 -0.99 -9.48 22.51
C GLU A 30 -1.00 -8.36 21.46
N ASP A 31 -0.51 -8.64 20.25
CA ASP A 31 -0.43 -7.65 19.18
C ASP A 31 -1.82 -7.31 18.65
N VAL A 32 -2.09 -6.00 18.54
CA VAL A 32 -3.30 -5.48 17.92
C VAL A 32 -2.96 -4.99 16.53
N VAL A 33 -3.67 -5.51 15.53
CA VAL A 33 -3.55 -5.10 14.13
C VAL A 33 -4.83 -4.40 13.70
N GLU A 34 -4.70 -3.19 13.15
CA GLU A 34 -5.77 -2.50 12.45
C GLU A 34 -5.69 -2.85 10.95
N GLY A 35 -6.80 -3.32 10.39
CA GLY A 35 -6.96 -3.60 8.96
C GLY A 35 -8.00 -2.68 8.35
N ASP A 36 -7.67 -2.06 7.22
CA ASP A 36 -8.59 -1.19 6.47
C ASP A 36 -8.11 -1.07 5.01
N GLU A 37 -8.93 -0.47 4.16
CA GLU A 37 -8.59 -0.19 2.77
C GLU A 37 -8.85 1.25 2.36
N VAL A 38 -8.03 1.74 1.43
CA VAL A 38 -8.22 3.04 0.79
C VAL A 38 -8.22 2.92 -0.72
N TYR A 39 -9.00 3.76 -1.39
CA TYR A 39 -9.10 3.77 -2.84
C TYR A 39 -8.46 5.03 -3.43
N ILE A 40 -7.36 4.86 -4.17
CA ILE A 40 -6.60 5.94 -4.78
C ILE A 40 -6.97 6.07 -6.25
N THR A 41 -7.36 7.27 -6.67
CA THR A 41 -7.58 7.54 -8.10
C THR A 41 -6.24 7.64 -8.81
N ALA A 42 -5.91 6.60 -9.57
CA ALA A 42 -4.70 6.50 -10.38
C ALA A 42 -5.10 5.81 -11.70
N GLY A 43 -5.13 6.58 -12.79
CA GLY A 43 -5.39 6.04 -14.12
C GLY A 43 -4.10 5.87 -14.90
N LEU A 44 -4.18 5.20 -16.05
CA LEU A 44 -3.06 5.19 -16.98
C LEU A 44 -2.76 6.61 -17.49
N LYS A 45 -1.46 6.91 -17.67
CA LYS A 45 -0.95 8.23 -18.05
C LYS A 45 0.12 8.09 -19.14
N GLY A 46 -0.10 8.73 -20.29
CA GLY A 46 0.86 8.71 -21.40
C GLY A 46 1.28 7.28 -21.76
N HIS A 47 2.59 7.07 -21.93
CA HIS A 47 3.21 5.76 -22.18
C HIS A 47 3.74 5.07 -20.91
N ALA A 48 3.11 5.28 -19.75
CA ALA A 48 3.52 4.64 -18.50
C ALA A 48 3.51 3.11 -18.64
N GLY A 49 4.58 2.44 -18.20
CA GLY A 49 4.74 0.99 -18.41
C GLY A 49 4.83 0.56 -19.88
N GLY A 50 5.07 1.51 -20.80
CA GLY A 50 5.13 1.24 -22.24
C GLY A 50 3.80 1.04 -22.92
N GLN A 51 2.70 1.22 -22.19
CA GLN A 51 1.36 1.03 -22.72
C GLN A 51 0.97 2.17 -23.66
N VAL A 52 0.49 1.83 -24.85
CA VAL A 52 -0.26 2.76 -25.71
C VAL A 52 -1.71 2.74 -25.22
N LEU A 53 -2.31 3.92 -25.09
CA LEU A 53 -3.69 4.03 -24.64
C LEU A 53 -4.61 4.08 -25.86
N ASP A 54 -5.55 3.14 -25.94
CA ASP A 54 -6.60 3.12 -26.96
C ASP A 54 -7.68 4.21 -26.74
N ARG A 55 -7.39 5.21 -25.90
CA ARG A 55 -8.29 6.31 -25.59
C ARG A 55 -7.52 7.63 -25.48
N PRO A 56 -8.15 8.76 -25.80
CA PRO A 56 -7.53 10.06 -25.62
C PRO A 56 -7.23 10.36 -24.14
N PRO A 57 -6.26 11.25 -23.86
CA PRO A 57 -5.99 11.75 -22.51
C PRO A 57 -7.25 12.36 -21.88
N ARG A 58 -7.50 12.07 -20.59
CA ARG A 58 -8.63 12.69 -19.87
C ARG A 58 -8.34 14.16 -19.57
N ARG A 59 -9.30 15.03 -19.88
CA ARG A 59 -9.24 16.48 -19.55
C ARG A 59 -9.53 16.77 -18.07
N ARG A 60 -10.28 15.90 -17.39
CA ARG A 60 -10.65 16.02 -15.97
C ARG A 60 -10.30 14.76 -15.19
N GLY A 61 -10.05 14.92 -13.88
CA GLY A 61 -9.85 13.79 -12.98
C GLY A 61 -11.09 12.89 -12.90
N LEU A 62 -10.88 11.60 -12.64
CA LEU A 62 -11.98 10.65 -12.47
C LEU A 62 -12.82 11.05 -11.23
N LYS A 63 -14.13 11.20 -11.42
CA LYS A 63 -15.09 11.41 -10.33
C LYS A 63 -15.93 10.15 -10.16
N ARG A 64 -15.44 9.20 -9.36
CA ARG A 64 -16.15 7.96 -9.03
C ARG A 64 -16.32 7.84 -7.52
N ARG A 65 -17.57 7.72 -7.07
CA ARG A 65 -17.92 7.46 -5.66
C ARG A 65 -17.80 5.96 -5.35
N GLY A 66 -17.68 5.63 -4.06
CA GLY A 66 -17.63 4.24 -3.60
C GLY A 66 -16.32 3.52 -3.93
N ARG A 67 -16.36 2.19 -3.91
CA ARG A 67 -15.21 1.30 -4.13
C ARG A 67 -14.75 1.31 -5.59
N GLY A 68 -13.54 0.83 -5.81
CA GLY A 68 -12.92 0.76 -7.12
C GLY A 68 -12.01 -0.45 -7.27
N THR A 69 -11.62 -0.70 -8.52
CA THR A 69 -10.66 -1.72 -8.95
C THR A 69 -9.55 -1.08 -9.77
N TRP A 70 -8.51 -1.86 -10.05
CA TRP A 70 -7.45 -1.50 -10.98
C TRP A 70 -7.99 -1.01 -12.33
N ASP A 71 -8.94 -1.72 -12.92
CA ASP A 71 -9.50 -1.38 -14.24
C ASP A 71 -10.37 -0.13 -14.21
N SER A 72 -10.98 0.16 -13.05
CA SER A 72 -11.75 1.39 -12.86
C SER A 72 -10.90 2.66 -12.70
N ASP A 73 -9.57 2.55 -12.70
CA ASP A 73 -8.60 3.62 -12.39
C ASP A 73 -8.78 4.22 -10.97
N LYS A 74 -9.45 3.48 -10.09
CA LYS A 74 -9.62 3.79 -8.67
C LYS A 74 -9.06 2.61 -7.88
N VAL A 75 -7.74 2.59 -7.78
CA VAL A 75 -6.93 1.46 -7.34
C VAL A 75 -7.04 1.29 -5.83
N PRO A 76 -7.40 0.10 -5.35
CA PRO A 76 -7.39 -0.18 -3.92
C PRO A 76 -5.98 -0.37 -3.37
N VAL A 77 -5.79 0.10 -2.14
CA VAL A 77 -4.65 -0.16 -1.30
C VAL A 77 -5.17 -0.74 0.00
N PHE A 78 -4.77 -1.96 0.31
CA PHE A 78 -5.07 -2.62 1.56
C PHE A 78 -3.93 -2.38 2.56
N GLY A 79 -4.27 -2.07 3.81
CA GLY A 79 -3.31 -1.79 4.87
C GLY A 79 -3.48 -2.73 6.05
N LEU A 80 -2.37 -3.11 6.64
CA LEU A 80 -2.28 -3.74 7.96
C LEU A 80 -1.31 -2.95 8.82
N LEU A 81 -1.75 -2.49 9.99
CA LEU A 81 -0.94 -1.69 10.91
C LEU A 81 -0.94 -2.37 12.26
N ARG A 82 0.23 -2.74 12.77
CA ARG A 82 0.34 -3.11 14.18
C ARG A 82 0.36 -1.83 15.02
N ARG A 83 -0.50 -1.74 16.03
CA ARG A 83 -0.46 -0.62 16.98
C ARG A 83 0.94 -0.49 17.60
N ASP A 84 1.39 0.74 17.72
CA ASP A 84 2.75 1.09 18.16
C ASP A 84 3.89 0.47 17.35
N GLY A 85 3.58 -0.02 16.14
CA GLY A 85 4.52 -0.73 15.29
C GLY A 85 4.58 -0.20 13.86
N GLU A 86 4.74 -1.16 12.94
CA GLU A 86 4.88 -0.91 11.52
C GLU A 86 3.55 -1.05 10.78
N VAL A 87 3.45 -0.34 9.65
CA VAL A 87 2.41 -0.53 8.64
C VAL A 87 2.94 -1.34 7.47
N ARG A 88 2.07 -2.16 6.87
CA ARG A 88 2.27 -2.86 5.60
C ARG A 88 1.16 -2.51 4.65
N LEU A 89 1.53 -2.06 3.45
CA LEU A 89 0.62 -1.58 2.43
C LEU A 89 0.73 -2.43 1.16
N PHE A 90 -0.43 -2.75 0.60
CA PHE A 90 -0.56 -3.62 -0.56
C PHE A 90 -1.44 -2.95 -1.60
N VAL A 91 -0.87 -2.61 -2.75
CA VAL A 91 -1.66 -2.18 -3.91
C VAL A 91 -2.26 -3.44 -4.53
N LEU A 92 -3.58 -3.46 -4.69
CA LEU A 92 -4.32 -4.62 -5.17
C LEU A 92 -5.07 -4.32 -6.46
N ARG A 93 -5.44 -5.37 -7.20
CA ARG A 93 -6.34 -5.20 -8.36
C ARG A 93 -7.79 -5.04 -7.93
N ASN A 94 -8.19 -5.69 -6.85
CA ASN A 94 -9.50 -5.58 -6.23
C ASN A 94 -9.39 -5.82 -4.71
N VAL A 95 -10.45 -5.51 -3.96
CA VAL A 95 -10.55 -5.86 -2.53
C VAL A 95 -11.68 -6.87 -2.38
N GLN A 96 -11.29 -8.13 -2.36
CA GLN A 96 -12.16 -9.28 -2.12
C GLN A 96 -11.52 -10.17 -1.07
N THR A 97 -12.34 -10.97 -0.38
CA THR A 97 -11.85 -11.89 0.66
C THR A 97 -10.75 -12.80 0.12
N GLU A 98 -10.88 -13.29 -1.12
CA GLU A 98 -9.93 -14.17 -1.80
C GLU A 98 -8.57 -13.48 -2.01
N THR A 99 -8.57 -12.16 -2.21
CA THR A 99 -7.35 -11.37 -2.40
C THR A 99 -6.69 -11.00 -1.08
N ILE A 100 -7.46 -10.61 -0.06
CA ILE A 100 -6.90 -10.12 1.22
C ILE A 100 -6.55 -11.26 2.19
N ARG A 101 -7.27 -12.39 2.14
CA ARG A 101 -7.04 -13.55 3.03
C ARG A 101 -5.59 -14.05 3.01
N PRO A 102 -4.96 -14.33 1.86
CA PRO A 102 -3.56 -14.80 1.86
C PRO A 102 -2.59 -13.77 2.44
N ILE A 103 -2.85 -12.47 2.22
CA ILE A 103 -2.02 -11.38 2.75
C ILE A 103 -2.13 -11.34 4.28
N VAL A 104 -3.34 -11.41 4.83
CA VAL A 104 -3.55 -11.45 6.28
C VAL A 104 -2.86 -12.66 6.90
N LYS A 105 -3.01 -13.86 6.31
CA LYS A 105 -2.35 -15.08 6.81
C LYS A 105 -0.83 -14.97 6.86
N GLN A 106 -0.23 -14.28 5.89
CA GLN A 106 1.22 -14.07 5.87
C GLN A 106 1.67 -13.01 6.89
N MET A 107 0.88 -11.93 7.05
CA MET A 107 1.28 -10.75 7.80
C MET A 107 0.85 -10.75 9.27
N VAL A 108 -0.13 -11.58 9.62
CA VAL A 108 -0.75 -11.60 10.95
C VAL A 108 -0.82 -13.04 11.42
N ARG A 109 -0.11 -13.32 12.52
CA ARG A 109 -0.17 -14.62 13.17
C ARG A 109 -1.60 -14.94 13.62
N GLN A 110 -2.03 -16.17 13.36
CA GLN A 110 -3.32 -16.68 13.84
C GLN A 110 -3.41 -16.53 15.38
N GLY A 111 -4.57 -16.15 15.88
CA GLY A 111 -4.79 -15.84 17.30
C GLY A 111 -4.50 -14.40 17.72
N ALA A 112 -3.88 -13.57 16.87
CA ALA A 112 -3.70 -12.14 17.12
C ALA A 112 -5.02 -11.37 17.10
N ARG A 113 -5.03 -10.20 17.74
CA ARG A 113 -6.18 -9.28 17.75
C ARG A 113 -6.20 -8.47 16.47
N VAL A 114 -7.32 -8.50 15.76
CA VAL A 114 -7.49 -7.77 14.50
C VAL A 114 -8.73 -6.89 14.61
N TYR A 115 -8.58 -5.59 14.36
CA TYR A 115 -9.67 -4.62 14.36
C TYR A 115 -9.88 -4.07 12.96
N THR A 116 -11.12 -4.11 12.49
CA THR A 116 -11.51 -3.61 11.15
C THR A 116 -12.82 -2.83 11.23
N ASP A 117 -13.22 -2.23 10.12
CA ASP A 117 -14.61 -1.83 9.96
C ASP A 117 -15.54 -3.05 9.84
N ASN A 118 -16.85 -2.80 9.75
CA ASN A 118 -17.85 -3.86 9.60
C ASN A 118 -18.02 -4.36 8.14
N TYR A 119 -16.98 -4.30 7.31
CA TYR A 119 -17.07 -4.77 5.94
C TYR A 119 -16.99 -6.31 5.87
N SER A 120 -17.96 -6.92 5.19
CA SER A 120 -18.11 -8.37 5.03
C SER A 120 -16.87 -9.11 4.53
N ILE A 121 -15.94 -8.44 3.84
CA ILE A 121 -14.71 -9.05 3.38
C ILE A 121 -13.85 -9.59 4.53
N TYR A 122 -14.02 -9.06 5.74
CA TYR A 122 -13.26 -9.40 6.93
C TYR A 122 -13.90 -10.53 7.76
N HIS A 123 -15.10 -11.02 7.41
CA HIS A 123 -15.80 -12.07 8.19
C HIS A 123 -15.01 -13.38 8.32
N PHE A 124 -14.06 -13.66 7.42
CA PHE A 124 -13.20 -14.85 7.52
C PHE A 124 -12.27 -14.80 8.73
N LEU A 125 -11.96 -13.63 9.29
CA LEU A 125 -11.03 -13.48 10.40
C LEU A 125 -11.49 -14.27 11.63
N SER A 126 -12.76 -14.10 12.05
CA SER A 126 -13.31 -14.86 13.17
C SER A 126 -13.34 -16.38 12.88
N GLN A 127 -13.66 -16.75 11.64
CA GLN A 127 -13.76 -18.16 11.22
C GLN A 127 -12.40 -18.86 11.23
N GLU A 128 -11.33 -18.12 10.95
CA GLU A 128 -9.97 -18.64 10.88
C GLU A 128 -9.19 -18.44 12.19
N GLY A 129 -9.86 -18.14 13.30
CA GLY A 129 -9.26 -18.13 14.64
C GLY A 129 -8.48 -16.84 14.99
N TYR A 130 -8.74 -15.73 14.31
CA TYR A 130 -8.29 -14.41 14.75
C TYR A 130 -9.24 -13.84 15.80
N GLN A 131 -8.69 -13.09 16.77
CA GLN A 131 -9.50 -12.34 17.73
C GLN A 131 -10.02 -11.06 17.06
N HIS A 132 -11.05 -11.23 16.23
CA HIS A 132 -11.59 -10.16 15.39
C HIS A 132 -12.68 -9.36 16.10
N ALA A 133 -12.53 -8.04 16.11
CA ALA A 133 -13.57 -7.12 16.55
C ALA A 133 -13.77 -6.02 15.50
N THR A 134 -15.00 -5.54 15.36
CA THR A 134 -15.35 -4.53 14.35
C THR A 134 -15.97 -3.29 14.97
N VAL A 135 -15.81 -2.15 14.27
CA VAL A 135 -16.59 -0.93 14.50
C VAL A 135 -17.57 -0.71 13.36
N ASN A 136 -18.79 -0.29 13.69
CA ASN A 136 -19.81 -0.04 12.68
C ASN A 136 -19.96 1.46 12.37
N HIS A 137 -19.15 1.96 11.43
CA HIS A 137 -19.24 3.35 10.98
C HIS A 137 -20.61 3.75 10.41
N SER A 138 -21.36 2.80 9.85
CA SER A 138 -22.70 3.09 9.32
C SER A 138 -23.73 3.39 10.41
N ALA A 139 -23.49 2.89 11.62
CA ALA A 139 -24.28 3.19 12.81
C ALA A 139 -23.74 4.39 13.61
N GLY A 140 -22.74 5.11 13.09
CA GLY A 140 -22.09 6.21 13.79
C GLY A 140 -21.11 5.75 14.89
N GLU A 141 -20.75 4.47 14.92
CA GLU A 141 -19.78 3.92 15.86
C GLU A 141 -18.37 4.02 15.28
N TYR A 142 -17.54 4.90 15.86
CA TYR A 142 -16.15 5.11 15.45
C TYR A 142 -15.13 4.47 16.39
N ALA A 143 -15.54 4.15 17.62
CA ALA A 143 -14.73 3.40 18.59
C ALA A 143 -15.61 2.70 19.61
N ARG A 144 -15.22 1.49 20.02
CA ARG A 144 -15.78 0.77 21.16
C ARG A 144 -14.68 0.39 22.13
N GLY A 145 -14.43 1.26 23.11
CA GLY A 145 -13.26 1.13 23.98
C GLY A 145 -11.97 1.13 23.15
N GLU A 146 -11.20 0.05 23.24
CA GLU A 146 -9.96 -0.10 22.46
C GLU A 146 -10.19 -0.53 21.00
N VAL A 147 -11.40 -0.94 20.61
CA VAL A 147 -11.69 -1.41 19.25
C VAL A 147 -11.95 -0.21 18.33
N HIS A 148 -11.00 0.05 17.43
CA HIS A 148 -11.10 1.09 16.38
C HIS A 148 -10.01 0.88 15.30
N CYS A 149 -10.20 1.50 14.13
CA CYS A 149 -9.23 1.55 13.02
C CYS A 149 -8.67 2.97 12.74
N ASN A 150 -8.80 3.88 13.72
CA ASN A 150 -8.44 5.29 13.59
C ASN A 150 -6.97 5.53 13.17
N THR A 151 -6.04 4.67 13.59
CA THR A 151 -4.62 4.83 13.26
C THR A 151 -4.41 4.59 11.76
N MET A 152 -5.08 3.56 11.23
CA MET A 152 -5.08 3.28 9.81
C MET A 152 -5.78 4.39 9.00
N GLU A 153 -6.93 4.90 9.47
CA GLU A 153 -7.62 6.03 8.84
C GLU A 153 -6.76 7.29 8.75
N CYS A 154 -6.01 7.59 9.82
CA CYS A 154 -5.05 8.69 9.84
C CYS A 154 -3.93 8.46 8.82
N THR A 155 -3.41 7.22 8.75
CA THR A 155 -2.38 6.81 7.78
C THR A 155 -2.85 7.03 6.35
N TRP A 156 -4.11 6.75 6.03
CA TRP A 156 -4.70 7.04 4.72
C TRP A 156 -4.75 8.52 4.39
N SER A 157 -5.02 9.37 5.36
CA SER A 157 -5.01 10.82 5.16
C SER A 157 -3.61 11.32 4.75
N TRP A 158 -2.56 10.76 5.36
CA TRP A 158 -1.18 11.08 5.03
C TRP A 158 -0.76 10.54 3.66
N LEU A 159 -1.10 9.28 3.35
CA LEU A 159 -0.82 8.68 2.05
C LEU A 159 -1.47 9.48 0.92
N ARG A 160 -2.74 9.86 1.07
CA ARG A 160 -3.46 10.69 0.09
C ARG A 160 -2.78 12.04 -0.10
N GLN A 161 -2.32 12.68 0.97
CA GLN A 161 -1.63 13.96 0.90
C GLN A 161 -0.29 13.83 0.13
N MET A 162 0.50 12.81 0.43
CA MET A 162 1.76 12.53 -0.27
C MET A 162 1.51 12.30 -1.77
N VAL A 163 0.56 11.42 -2.11
CA VAL A 163 0.23 11.10 -3.52
C VAL A 163 -0.25 12.33 -4.29
N ARG A 164 -1.01 13.24 -3.65
CA ARG A 164 -1.48 14.49 -4.27
C ARG A 164 -0.34 15.42 -4.68
N THR A 165 0.80 15.40 -4.00
CA THR A 165 1.95 16.27 -4.34
C THR A 165 2.50 16.02 -5.74
N TYR A 166 2.37 14.79 -6.25
CA TYR A 166 2.84 14.38 -7.57
C TYR A 166 1.88 14.76 -8.72
N ARG A 167 0.74 15.38 -8.42
CA ARG A 167 -0.24 15.89 -9.42
C ARG A 167 -0.72 14.85 -10.45
N GLY A 168 -0.75 13.58 -10.06
CA GLY A 168 -1.27 12.48 -10.86
C GLY A 168 -0.21 11.42 -11.14
N ILE A 169 -0.43 10.25 -10.55
CA ILE A 169 0.44 9.08 -10.67
C ILE A 169 -0.25 8.04 -11.58
N SER A 170 0.53 7.38 -12.44
CA SER A 170 0.01 6.23 -13.19
C SER A 170 -0.15 5.03 -12.26
N LYS A 171 -1.26 4.29 -12.36
CA LYS A 171 -1.45 3.07 -11.54
C LYS A 171 -0.32 2.06 -11.65
N VAL A 172 0.36 1.99 -12.80
CA VAL A 172 1.55 1.16 -13.03
C VAL A 172 2.67 1.49 -12.03
N TYR A 173 2.84 2.76 -11.68
CA TYR A 173 3.88 3.19 -10.74
C TYR A 173 3.37 3.34 -9.31
N LEU A 174 2.05 3.27 -9.07
CA LEU A 174 1.46 3.48 -7.74
C LEU A 174 2.10 2.58 -6.66
N PRO A 175 2.40 1.28 -6.89
CA PRO A 175 3.10 0.45 -5.90
C PRO A 175 4.42 1.04 -5.40
N LEU A 176 5.20 1.66 -6.27
CA LEU A 176 6.46 2.31 -5.90
C LEU A 176 6.27 3.48 -4.94
N TYR A 177 5.23 4.30 -5.16
CA TYR A 177 4.95 5.43 -4.29
C TYR A 177 4.38 4.95 -2.95
N VAL A 178 3.54 3.92 -2.96
CA VAL A 178 3.01 3.31 -1.74
C VAL A 178 4.14 2.70 -0.90
N ALA A 179 5.10 2.00 -1.52
CA ALA A 179 6.27 1.47 -0.83
C ALA A 179 7.19 2.56 -0.29
N GLN A 180 7.40 3.65 -1.04
CA GLN A 180 8.10 4.82 -0.52
C GLN A 180 7.42 5.38 0.74
N PHE A 181 6.10 5.51 0.72
CA PHE A 181 5.34 6.00 1.86
C PHE A 181 5.50 5.07 3.07
N GLU A 182 5.28 3.77 2.88
CA GLU A 182 5.46 2.74 3.92
C GLU A 182 6.86 2.84 4.55
N PHE A 183 7.91 2.88 3.72
CA PHE A 183 9.29 2.95 4.18
C PHE A 183 9.55 4.13 5.12
N PHE A 184 9.08 5.32 4.75
CA PHE A 184 9.27 6.53 5.54
C PHE A 184 8.33 6.61 6.74
N TYR A 185 7.11 6.09 6.63
CA TYR A 185 6.17 6.04 7.74
C TYR A 185 6.67 5.15 8.88
N ASN A 186 7.22 3.97 8.54
CA ASN A 186 7.81 3.05 9.53
C ASN A 186 9.09 3.62 10.17
N ARG A 187 9.67 4.66 9.57
CA ARG A 187 10.86 5.37 10.08
C ARG A 187 10.56 6.79 10.57
N ARG A 188 9.28 7.13 10.80
CA ARG A 188 8.85 8.49 11.15
C ARG A 188 9.49 9.05 12.43
N HIS A 189 9.85 8.16 13.36
CA HIS A 189 10.50 8.51 14.63
C HIS A 189 12.03 8.58 14.55
N LYS A 190 12.62 8.22 13.40
CA LYS A 190 14.05 8.37 13.15
C LYS A 190 14.36 9.78 12.66
N ASN A 191 15.50 10.32 13.08
CA ASN A 191 16.02 11.57 12.53
C ASN A 191 16.37 11.45 11.04
N THR A 192 16.57 12.59 10.38
CA THR A 192 16.87 12.64 8.94
C THR A 192 18.10 11.84 8.55
N TRP A 193 19.17 11.87 9.37
CA TRP A 193 20.40 11.15 9.07
C TRP A 193 20.20 9.63 9.05
N ASN A 194 19.56 9.08 10.08
CA ASN A 194 19.27 7.65 10.18
C ASN A 194 18.32 7.18 9.08
N ARG A 195 17.35 8.02 8.67
CA ARG A 195 16.48 7.73 7.52
C ARG A 195 17.25 7.66 6.21
N THR A 196 18.23 8.54 6.03
CA THR A 196 19.12 8.54 4.86
C THR A 196 20.01 7.29 4.86
N LEU A 197 20.60 6.94 6.00
CA LEU A 197 21.40 5.72 6.12
C LEU A 197 20.59 4.45 5.82
N ASP A 198 19.36 4.35 6.34
CA ASP A 198 18.47 3.24 6.03
C ASP A 198 18.18 3.14 4.52
N LEU A 199 18.00 4.29 3.85
CA LEU A 199 17.76 4.31 2.40
C LEU A 199 19.00 3.87 1.63
N LEU A 200 20.19 4.32 2.03
CA LEU A 200 21.45 3.89 1.43
C LEU A 200 21.66 2.39 1.63
N ALA A 201 21.39 1.86 2.82
CA ALA A 201 21.48 0.43 3.09
C ALA A 201 20.57 -0.39 2.16
N VAL A 202 19.33 0.04 1.96
CA VAL A 202 18.38 -0.57 1.01
C VAL A 202 18.94 -0.58 -0.42
N VAL A 203 19.47 0.55 -0.88
CA VAL A 203 20.00 0.66 -2.25
C VAL A 203 21.23 -0.23 -2.46
N LEU A 204 22.02 -0.45 -1.42
CA LEU A 204 23.21 -1.33 -1.48
C LEU A 204 22.86 -2.82 -1.41
N GLN A 205 21.63 -3.19 -1.03
CA GLN A 205 21.16 -4.57 -0.95
C GLN A 205 20.60 -5.12 -2.27
N VAL A 206 20.38 -4.25 -3.26
CA VAL A 206 19.77 -4.64 -4.55
C VAL A 206 20.79 -4.68 -5.67
N ASP A 207 20.57 -5.56 -6.65
CA ASP A 207 21.33 -5.54 -7.89
C ASP A 207 20.91 -4.34 -8.74
N GLY A 208 21.72 -3.29 -8.70
CA GLY A 208 21.46 -2.05 -9.43
C GLY A 208 21.37 -2.23 -10.95
N LYS A 209 22.08 -3.20 -11.55
CA LYS A 209 22.02 -3.45 -13.00
C LYS A 209 20.71 -4.09 -13.39
N ALA A 210 20.33 -5.18 -12.71
CA ALA A 210 19.05 -5.86 -12.94
C ALA A 210 17.86 -4.92 -12.72
N LEU A 211 17.93 -4.08 -11.67
CA LEU A 211 16.88 -3.09 -11.39
C LEU A 211 16.82 -2.00 -12.46
N GLN A 212 17.97 -1.57 -12.97
CA GLN A 212 18.04 -0.62 -14.07
C GLN A 212 17.42 -1.18 -15.35
N GLU A 213 17.78 -2.41 -15.72
CA GLU A 213 17.21 -3.10 -16.88
C GLU A 213 15.69 -3.22 -16.79
N CYS A 214 15.15 -3.59 -15.63
CA CYS A 214 13.71 -3.66 -15.43
C CYS A 214 13.02 -2.29 -15.56
N VAL A 215 13.55 -1.25 -14.91
CA VAL A 215 12.95 0.10 -14.94
C VAL A 215 13.04 0.71 -16.35
N GLU A 216 14.14 0.49 -17.07
CA GLU A 216 14.34 0.99 -18.43
C GLU A 216 13.54 0.19 -19.46
N GLY A 217 13.50 -1.13 -19.32
CA GLY A 217 12.67 -2.04 -20.12
C GLY A 217 11.17 -1.93 -19.84
N ARG A 218 10.77 -1.14 -18.82
CA ARG A 218 9.37 -0.90 -18.41
C ARG A 218 8.67 -2.15 -17.88
N HIS A 219 9.42 -3.14 -17.41
CA HIS A 219 8.96 -4.40 -16.83
C HIS A 219 8.53 -4.27 -15.36
N LEU A 220 8.03 -3.09 -14.97
CA LEU A 220 7.86 -2.74 -13.57
C LEU A 220 6.82 -3.61 -12.83
N ALA A 221 5.94 -4.27 -13.57
CA ALA A 221 4.99 -5.24 -13.03
C ALA A 221 5.69 -6.51 -12.48
N GLU A 222 6.89 -6.85 -13.00
CA GLU A 222 7.70 -7.97 -12.51
C GLU A 222 8.36 -7.62 -11.17
N VAL A 223 8.74 -6.35 -10.98
CA VAL A 223 9.33 -5.87 -9.72
C VAL A 223 8.28 -5.58 -8.65
N CYS A 224 7.12 -5.08 -9.06
CA CYS A 224 6.02 -4.74 -8.15
C CYS A 224 4.73 -5.45 -8.55
N PRO A 225 4.61 -6.77 -8.29
CA PRO A 225 3.39 -7.50 -8.60
C PRO A 225 2.23 -6.95 -7.78
N VAL A 226 1.10 -6.72 -8.46
CA VAL A 226 -0.16 -6.28 -7.85
C VAL A 226 -1.05 -7.51 -7.76
N ALA A 227 -1.39 -7.92 -6.54
CA ALA A 227 -2.18 -9.12 -6.30
C ALA A 227 -3.68 -8.93 -6.64
N GLY A 228 -4.33 -10.03 -7.02
CA GLY A 228 -5.76 -10.12 -7.38
C GLY A 228 -6.02 -10.01 -8.87
#